data_AF-A0A943W6J2-F1
#
_entry.id   AF-A0A943W6J2-F1
#
_cell.length_a   1.000
_cell.length_b   1.000
_cell.length_c   1.000
_cell.angle_alpha   90.00
_cell.angle_beta   90.00
_cell.angle_gamma   90.00
#
_symmetry.space_group_name_H-M   'P 1'
#
loop_
_entity.id
_entity.type
_entity.pdbx_description
1 polymer ?
#
loop_
_entity_poly.entity_id
_entity_poly.type
_entity_poly.pdbx_seq_one_letter_code
_entity_poly.pdbx_strand_id
1 'polypeptide(L)'
;GYTYTGSTSDCVNTPMKCPFNTSYFNCTKKADVVKITAPNYNSYKTLSTNGTTYTVGSGTLSSYSCGWAFFDSRNTGESHWYINNKEVGMQQGVGGNFASFNSAMFFVTSNDSFKLKGGAYQDYLRFYPCKGF
;
A
#
# COMPACT_ATOMS: atom_id res chain seq x y z
N GLY A 1 10.10 32.39 9.31
CA GLY A 1 11.03 31.42 9.91
C GLY A 1 12.32 31.43 9.12
N TYR A 2 13.48 31.34 9.77
CA TYR A 2 14.78 31.35 9.08
C TYR A 2 15.06 29.99 8.43
N THR A 3 15.39 30.00 7.15
CA THR A 3 15.78 28.78 6.41
C THR A 3 17.11 28.24 6.95
N TYR A 4 17.18 26.92 7.17
CA TYR A 4 18.42 26.23 7.54
C TYR A 4 19.28 25.99 6.29
N THR A 5 20.59 26.25 6.38
CA THR A 5 21.54 26.22 5.26
C THR A 5 22.55 25.07 5.34
N GLY A 6 22.42 24.15 6.31
CA GLY A 6 23.22 22.91 6.36
C GLY A 6 22.67 21.80 5.45
N SER A 7 23.24 20.58 5.51
CA SER A 7 22.77 19.47 4.66
C SER A 7 21.35 19.04 5.03
N THR A 8 20.45 19.19 4.06
CA THR A 8 19.01 18.90 4.18
C THR A 8 18.58 17.81 3.20
N SER A 9 19.56 17.11 2.62
CA SER A 9 19.38 16.04 1.63
C SER A 9 18.41 14.96 2.09
N ASP A 10 18.30 14.76 3.40
CA ASP A 10 17.53 13.68 4.01
C ASP A 10 16.14 14.12 4.44
N CYS A 11 15.82 15.41 4.32
CA CYS A 11 14.51 15.96 4.63
C CYS A 11 13.56 15.80 3.45
N VAL A 12 12.31 15.42 3.72
CA VAL A 12 11.23 15.43 2.72
C VAL A 12 10.46 16.75 2.67
N ASN A 13 10.63 17.62 3.68
CA ASN A 13 10.02 18.95 3.75
C ASN A 13 11.07 20.06 3.90
N THR A 14 10.68 21.30 3.64
CA THR A 14 11.51 22.47 3.93
C THR A 14 11.89 22.49 5.43
N PRO A 15 13.17 22.37 5.77
CA PRO A 15 13.60 22.32 7.16
C PRO A 15 13.39 23.67 7.86
N MET A 16 12.82 23.63 9.07
CA MET A 16 12.60 24.82 9.89
C MET A 16 13.68 24.92 10.98
N LYS A 17 14.32 26.09 11.13
CA LYS A 17 15.24 26.35 12.24
C LYS A 17 14.49 26.40 13.58
N CYS A 18 15.07 25.80 14.63
CA CYS A 18 14.63 26.03 16.00
C CYS A 18 14.96 27.48 16.42
N PRO A 19 14.02 28.25 17.01
CA PRO A 19 14.23 29.66 17.35
C PRO A 19 15.36 29.92 18.36
N PHE A 20 15.65 28.96 19.23
CA PHE A 20 16.61 29.10 20.35
C PHE A 20 17.86 28.23 20.21
N ASN A 21 17.96 27.42 19.15
CA ASN A 21 19.12 26.54 18.93
C ASN A 21 19.38 26.38 17.43
N THR A 22 20.35 27.13 16.93
CA THR A 22 20.73 27.18 15.50
C THR A 22 21.36 25.88 15.01
N SER A 23 21.77 24.98 15.91
CA SER A 23 22.29 23.64 15.60
C SER A 23 21.18 22.60 15.39
N TYR A 24 19.92 22.92 15.70
CA TYR A 24 18.78 22.03 15.53
C TYR A 24 17.78 22.60 14.50
N PHE A 25 17.34 21.72 13.61
CA PHE A 25 16.26 22.00 12.67
C PHE A 25 15.24 20.87 12.72
N ASN A 26 13.98 21.21 12.53
CA ASN A 26 12.90 20.24 12.39
C ASN A 26 12.68 19.93 10.91
N CYS A 27 12.82 18.65 10.56
CA CYS A 27 12.33 18.11 9.31
C CYS A 27 11.92 16.64 9.49
N THR A 28 10.97 16.19 8.68
CA THR A 28 10.67 14.77 8.53
C THR A 28 11.78 14.15 7.69
N LYS A 29 12.43 13.11 8.20
CA LYS A 29 13.50 12.43 7.47
C LYS A 29 12.92 11.37 6.54
N LYS A 30 13.57 11.16 5.40
CA LYS A 30 13.26 10.07 4.45
C LYS A 30 13.18 8.70 5.15
N ALA A 31 14.10 8.43 6.08
CA ALA A 31 14.13 7.19 6.85
C ALA A 31 12.88 7.00 7.73
N ASP A 32 12.31 8.08 8.26
CA ASP A 32 11.10 8.01 9.08
C ASP A 32 9.87 7.71 8.20
N VAL A 33 9.80 8.30 7.00
CA VAL A 33 8.76 7.98 6.01
C VAL A 33 8.74 6.48 5.71
N VAL A 34 9.90 5.88 5.39
CA VAL A 34 9.98 4.44 5.08
C VAL A 34 9.52 3.57 6.26
N LYS A 35 9.87 3.94 7.50
CA LYS A 35 9.45 3.18 8.69
C LYS A 35 7.93 3.19 8.88
N ILE A 36 7.29 4.31 8.56
CA ILE A 36 5.86 4.52 8.76
C ILE A 36 5.07 3.89 7.61
N THR A 37 5.56 3.97 6.36
CA THR A 37 4.86 3.44 5.17
C THR A 37 5.12 1.96 4.91
N ALA A 38 6.10 1.34 5.55
CA ALA A 38 6.33 -0.10 5.43
C ALA A 38 5.08 -0.91 5.86
N PRO A 39 4.77 -2.01 5.17
CA PRO A 39 3.66 -2.89 5.56
C PRO A 39 3.91 -3.50 6.95
N ASN A 40 2.85 -3.56 7.74
CA ASN A 40 2.82 -4.30 8.99
C ASN A 40 2.44 -5.76 8.71
N TYR A 41 3.45 -6.60 8.52
CA TYR A 41 3.27 -8.03 8.21
C TYR A 41 2.57 -8.84 9.33
N ASN A 42 2.48 -8.27 10.54
CA ASN A 42 1.86 -8.93 11.69
C ASN A 42 0.36 -8.64 11.85
N SER A 43 -0.23 -7.73 11.05
CA SER A 43 -1.61 -7.26 11.26
C SER A 43 -2.44 -7.15 9.99
N TYR A 44 -2.22 -8.05 9.03
CA TYR A 44 -2.97 -8.04 7.77
C TYR A 44 -4.46 -8.35 7.97
N LYS A 45 -5.29 -7.79 7.09
CA LYS A 45 -6.70 -8.16 6.93
C LYS A 45 -6.88 -9.00 5.68
N THR A 46 -7.57 -10.13 5.80
CA THR A 46 -8.07 -10.88 4.64
C THR A 46 -9.38 -10.26 4.17
N LEU A 47 -9.50 -10.02 2.87
CA LEU A 47 -10.64 -9.37 2.24
C LEU A 47 -11.26 -10.30 1.19
N SER A 48 -12.52 -10.03 0.84
CA SER A 48 -13.24 -10.82 -0.16
C SER A 48 -12.64 -10.63 -1.55
N THR A 49 -12.71 -11.70 -2.35
CA THR A 49 -12.19 -11.77 -3.73
C THR A 49 -13.31 -11.85 -4.76
N ASN A 50 -14.56 -11.58 -4.39
CA ASN A 50 -15.73 -11.59 -5.29
C ASN A 50 -15.94 -10.28 -6.07
N GLY A 51 -14.94 -9.39 -6.13
CA GLY A 51 -15.04 -8.09 -6.79
C GLY A 51 -15.56 -6.94 -5.90
N THR A 52 -15.78 -7.17 -4.60
CA THR A 52 -16.06 -6.07 -3.65
C THR A 52 -14.93 -5.03 -3.66
N THR A 53 -15.29 -3.76 -3.79
CA THR A 53 -14.36 -2.62 -3.69
C THR A 53 -14.14 -2.23 -2.24
N TYR A 54 -12.87 -2.15 -1.85
CA TYR A 54 -12.42 -1.62 -0.56
C TYR A 54 -11.74 -0.27 -0.78
N THR A 55 -11.99 0.69 0.10
CA THR A 55 -11.38 2.03 0.04
C THR A 55 -10.66 2.31 1.35
N VAL A 56 -9.39 2.70 1.27
CA VAL A 56 -8.59 3.06 2.46
C VAL A 56 -9.20 4.31 3.10
N GLY A 57 -9.41 4.27 4.42
CA GLY A 57 -10.08 5.34 5.16
C GLY A 57 -11.61 5.27 5.14
N SER A 58 -12.21 4.18 4.63
CA SER A 58 -13.66 3.97 4.65
C SER A 58 -14.05 2.51 4.93
N GLY A 59 -15.30 2.29 5.35
CA GLY A 59 -15.87 0.97 5.61
C GLY A 59 -15.00 0.12 6.54
N THR A 60 -14.67 -1.11 6.12
CA THR A 60 -13.81 -2.06 6.85
C THR A 60 -12.38 -1.55 7.10
N LEU A 61 -11.94 -0.55 6.33
CA LEU A 61 -10.60 0.04 6.39
C LEU A 61 -10.62 1.50 6.92
N SER A 62 -11.68 1.91 7.62
CA SER A 62 -11.87 3.28 8.13
C SER A 62 -10.79 3.76 9.10
N SER A 63 -10.15 2.84 9.83
CA SER A 63 -9.08 3.15 10.79
C SER A 63 -7.71 3.37 10.15
N TYR A 64 -7.55 3.15 8.84
CA TYR A 64 -6.26 3.18 8.16
C TYR A 64 -6.18 4.35 7.19
N SER A 65 -5.04 5.04 7.19
CA SER A 65 -4.71 6.11 6.24
C SER A 65 -3.78 5.64 5.11
N CYS A 66 -3.12 4.51 5.28
CA CYS A 66 -2.37 3.83 4.23
C CYS A 66 -2.17 2.35 4.53
N GLY A 67 -1.78 1.61 3.49
CA GLY A 67 -1.36 0.22 3.60
C GLY A 67 -0.93 -0.33 2.26
N TRP A 68 -0.85 -1.65 2.18
CA TRP A 68 -0.42 -2.38 1.00
C TRP A 68 -1.48 -3.41 0.63
N ALA A 69 -2.07 -3.24 -0.54
CA ALA A 69 -2.98 -4.21 -1.12
C ALA A 69 -2.16 -5.31 -1.78
N PHE A 70 -2.26 -6.52 -1.23
CA PHE A 70 -1.59 -7.71 -1.73
C PHE A 70 -2.62 -8.60 -2.44
N PHE A 71 -2.35 -8.86 -3.71
CA PHE A 71 -3.11 -9.74 -4.57
C PHE A 71 -2.31 -11.01 -4.81
N ASP A 72 -2.96 -12.16 -4.70
CA ASP A 72 -2.36 -13.47 -4.93
C ASP A 72 -3.43 -14.38 -5.51
N SER A 73 -3.33 -14.62 -6.81
CA SER A 73 -4.17 -15.55 -7.56
C SER A 73 -3.31 -16.75 -7.93
N ARG A 74 -3.89 -17.96 -7.93
CA ARG A 74 -3.13 -19.20 -8.15
C ARG A 74 -3.85 -20.20 -9.03
N ASN A 75 -3.06 -21.02 -9.73
CA ASN A 75 -3.48 -22.17 -10.52
C ASN A 75 -4.26 -21.80 -11.80
N THR A 76 -5.46 -22.35 -11.97
CA THR A 76 -6.28 -22.19 -13.17
C THR A 76 -7.34 -21.11 -12.97
N GLY A 77 -7.80 -20.50 -14.07
CA GLY A 77 -8.85 -19.48 -14.06
C GLY A 77 -8.32 -18.07 -14.25
N GLU A 78 -9.25 -17.14 -14.46
CA GLU A 78 -8.96 -15.74 -14.76
C GLU A 78 -9.32 -14.86 -13.56
N SER A 79 -8.43 -13.96 -13.18
CA SER A 79 -8.65 -13.02 -12.08
C SER A 79 -8.06 -11.68 -12.42
N HIS A 80 -8.75 -10.61 -12.03
CA HIS A 80 -8.35 -9.25 -12.37
C HIS A 80 -8.23 -8.41 -11.11
N TRP A 81 -7.14 -7.65 -11.02
CA TRP A 81 -6.78 -6.86 -9.86
C TRP A 81 -6.88 -5.39 -10.22
N TYR A 82 -7.55 -4.61 -9.38
CA TYR A 82 -7.80 -3.21 -9.66
C TYR A 82 -7.31 -2.32 -8.52
N ILE A 83 -6.71 -1.19 -8.89
CA ILE A 83 -6.49 -0.02 -8.03
C ILE A 83 -7.21 1.16 -8.69
N ASN A 84 -8.04 1.89 -7.94
CA ASN A 84 -8.82 3.02 -8.44
C ASN A 84 -9.60 2.70 -9.73
N ASN A 85 -10.18 1.50 -9.76
CA ASN A 85 -10.90 0.93 -10.91
C ASN A 85 -10.07 0.83 -12.20
N LYS A 86 -8.74 0.92 -12.12
CA LYS A 86 -7.79 0.59 -13.19
C LYS A 86 -7.22 -0.79 -12.94
N GLU A 87 -7.23 -1.61 -13.97
CA GLU A 87 -6.64 -2.94 -13.90
C GLU A 87 -5.12 -2.81 -13.84
N VAL A 88 -4.51 -3.40 -12.81
CA VAL A 88 -3.06 -3.29 -12.53
C VAL A 88 -2.34 -4.63 -12.67
N GLY A 89 -3.10 -5.71 -12.85
CA GLY A 89 -2.58 -7.04 -13.00
C GLY A 89 -3.70 -8.04 -13.13
N MET A 90 -3.35 -9.22 -13.62
CA MET A 90 -4.28 -10.31 -13.79
C MET A 90 -3.57 -11.65 -13.62
N GLN A 91 -4.36 -12.68 -13.34
CA GLN A 91 -3.99 -14.06 -13.62
C GLN A 91 -4.84 -14.57 -14.76
N GLN A 92 -4.20 -15.32 -15.67
CA GLN A 92 -4.90 -16.08 -16.69
C GLN A 92 -4.28 -17.46 -16.78
N GLY A 93 -5.02 -18.50 -16.38
CA GLY A 93 -4.70 -19.88 -16.70
C GLY A 93 -4.90 -20.15 -18.19
N VAL A 94 -3.92 -20.77 -18.86
CA VAL A 94 -4.07 -21.15 -20.28
C VAL A 94 -4.68 -22.55 -20.36
N GLY A 95 -5.87 -22.68 -20.94
CA GLY A 95 -6.39 -23.95 -21.49
C GLY A 95 -6.30 -25.18 -20.58
N GLY A 96 -6.78 -25.09 -19.33
CA GLY A 96 -6.73 -26.20 -18.38
C GLY A 96 -5.34 -26.52 -17.80
N ASN A 97 -4.32 -25.74 -18.17
CA ASN A 97 -2.97 -25.84 -17.60
C ASN A 97 -2.74 -24.79 -16.50
N PHE A 98 -1.83 -25.12 -15.59
CA PHE A 98 -1.44 -24.24 -14.48
C PHE A 98 -0.84 -22.93 -15.00
N ALA A 99 -1.42 -21.79 -14.62
CA ALA A 99 -0.66 -20.56 -14.48
C ALA A 99 -0.12 -20.53 -13.04
N SER A 100 1.20 -20.59 -12.90
CA SER A 100 1.81 -20.62 -11.57
C SER A 100 1.74 -19.25 -10.92
N PHE A 101 1.05 -19.17 -9.77
CA PHE A 101 1.11 -18.14 -8.71
C PHE A 101 1.45 -16.72 -9.19
N ASN A 102 0.43 -15.95 -9.56
CA ASN A 102 0.59 -14.54 -9.84
C ASN A 102 0.30 -13.74 -8.56
N SER A 103 1.27 -12.92 -8.14
CA SER A 103 1.09 -12.02 -7.01
C SER A 103 1.64 -10.64 -7.28
N ALA A 104 1.03 -9.64 -6.66
CA ALA A 104 1.51 -8.26 -6.68
C ALA A 104 1.11 -7.55 -5.39
N MET A 105 1.91 -6.56 -5.00
CA MET A 105 1.65 -5.75 -3.82
C MET A 105 1.76 -4.27 -4.18
N PHE A 106 0.72 -3.50 -3.87
CA PHE A 106 0.63 -2.09 -4.22
C PHE A 106 0.44 -1.23 -2.96
N PHE A 107 1.25 -0.18 -2.84
CA PHE A 107 1.04 0.83 -1.82
C PHE A 107 -0.23 1.62 -2.14
N VAL A 108 -1.10 1.80 -1.14
CA VAL A 108 -2.37 2.52 -1.24
C VAL A 108 -2.53 3.44 -0.05
N THR A 109 -3.14 4.60 -0.28
CA THR A 109 -3.34 5.67 0.70
C THR A 109 -4.83 6.03 0.81
N SER A 110 -5.20 6.87 1.77
CA SER A 110 -6.58 7.32 1.96
C SER A 110 -7.24 7.71 0.64
N ASN A 111 -8.47 7.23 0.44
CA ASN A 111 -9.29 7.38 -0.77
C ASN A 111 -8.86 6.51 -1.97
N ASP A 112 -7.70 5.87 -1.94
CA ASP A 112 -7.42 4.81 -2.90
C ASP A 112 -8.36 3.64 -2.65
N SER A 113 -8.88 3.09 -3.75
CA SER A 113 -9.76 1.93 -3.75
C SER A 113 -9.11 0.76 -4.46
N PHE A 114 -9.45 -0.45 -4.05
CA PHE A 114 -8.93 -1.66 -4.68
C PHE A 114 -9.91 -2.82 -4.58
N LYS A 115 -9.82 -3.75 -5.53
CA LYS A 115 -10.62 -4.98 -5.54
C LYS A 115 -9.90 -6.07 -6.31
N LEU A 116 -10.16 -7.31 -5.89
CA LEU A 116 -9.82 -8.52 -6.63
C LEU A 116 -11.14 -9.07 -7.16
N LYS A 117 -11.29 -9.12 -8.49
CA LYS A 117 -12.37 -9.86 -9.15
C LYS A 117 -11.86 -11.26 -9.44
N GLY A 118 -12.11 -12.14 -8.48
CA GLY A 118 -11.61 -13.50 -8.44
C GLY A 118 -12.36 -14.41 -9.38
N GLY A 119 -11.65 -15.44 -9.80
CA GLY A 119 -12.08 -16.44 -10.77
C GLY A 119 -10.98 -17.49 -11.00
N ALA A 120 -9.84 -17.35 -10.32
CA ALA A 120 -8.86 -18.39 -10.17
C ALA A 120 -9.35 -19.44 -9.17
N TYR A 121 -8.72 -20.61 -9.20
CA TYR A 121 -8.99 -21.68 -8.23
C TYR A 121 -8.76 -21.22 -6.78
N GLN A 122 -7.74 -20.38 -6.57
CA GLN A 122 -7.43 -19.79 -5.28
C GLN A 122 -7.11 -18.31 -5.49
N ASP A 123 -7.88 -17.46 -4.84
CA ASP A 123 -7.67 -16.01 -4.81
C ASP A 123 -7.55 -15.54 -3.36
N TYR A 124 -6.53 -14.72 -3.11
CA TYR A 124 -6.31 -14.06 -1.84
C TYR A 124 -6.15 -12.57 -2.06
N LEU A 125 -6.98 -11.79 -1.38
CA LEU A 125 -6.80 -10.35 -1.23
C LEU A 125 -6.47 -10.07 0.24
N ARG A 126 -5.30 -9.47 0.48
CA ARG A 126 -4.89 -9.05 1.82
C ARG A 126 -4.56 -7.56 1.84
N PHE A 127 -4.88 -6.90 2.94
CA PHE A 127 -4.47 -5.53 3.20
C PHE A 127 -3.52 -5.51 4.39
N TYR A 128 -2.29 -5.06 4.16
CA TYR A 128 -1.29 -4.87 5.20
C TYR A 128 -1.25 -3.39 5.58
N PRO A 129 -1.74 -2.98 6.75
CA PRO A 129 -1.70 -1.57 7.13
C PRO A 129 -0.25 -1.09 7.25
N CYS A 130 -0.04 0.20 7.04
CA CYS A 130 1.23 0.85 7.35
C CYS A 130 1.60 0.68 8.84
N LYS A 131 2.88 0.48 9.18
CA LYS A 131 3.34 0.28 10.57
C LYS A 131 3.01 1.44 11.53
N GLY A 132 2.76 2.63 11.00
CA GLY A 132 2.42 3.81 11.81
C GLY A 132 0.95 3.93 12.24
N PHE A 133 0.08 2.97 11.89
CA PHE A 133 -1.36 3.01 12.13
C PHE A 133 -1.90 1.66 12.64
#